data_AF-A0AAV5CL79-F1
#
_entry.id   AF-A0AAV5CL79-F1
#
_cell.length_a   1.000
_cell.length_b   1.000
_cell.length_c   1.000
_cell.angle_alpha   90.00
_cell.angle_beta   90.00
_cell.angle_gamma   90.00
#
_symmetry.space_group_name_H-M   'P 1'
#
loop_
_entity.id
_entity.type
_entity.pdbx_description
1 polymer ?
#
loop_
_entity_poly.entity_id
_entity_poly.type
_entity_poly.pdbx_seq_one_letter_code
_entity_poly.pdbx_strand_id
1 'polypeptide(L)'
;MRRARSRRNGASPALPEELIVWEILVRLPAKPLLRCRAVCRSWRRRTSEAGFLLAHHRRQPSLPLVTFHGQLPSQHSHAVVVDASLDTLDLRQLCPSQRQPVLRFNDYNYYHDFSVHASCDQWTALPRLTGADGAMLYPHTTSGEYRVIYWKGSRRPGVLLRGCLHWLFHVSPEKVLVVFDTVAESFRSMPCPIAADWTNPIPQLLVVDATLAVSWMDESQTMMKLWVLQDYETGVWTLKRRVILPVVEVWSVVRCRLYGMVVSQDGDVLHHHPESVHLFHSDNKGELVQKLCWSRVFPRPAGHWFRESLLRHDFFGRQYGTRAMRQPRFFRGL
;
A
#
# COMPACT_ATOMS: atom_id res chain seq x y z
N MET A 1 -52.41 -0.66 42.73
CA MET A 1 -51.98 -1.82 41.92
C MET A 1 -50.60 -1.56 41.32
N ARG A 2 -49.54 -2.21 41.83
CA ARG A 2 -48.19 -2.20 41.23
C ARG A 2 -48.12 -3.34 40.20
N ARG A 3 -47.97 -3.02 38.91
CA ARG A 3 -47.73 -4.03 37.86
C ARG A 3 -46.30 -4.56 37.99
N ALA A 4 -46.17 -5.81 38.46
CA ALA A 4 -44.93 -6.56 38.39
C ALA A 4 -44.59 -6.86 36.92
N ARG A 5 -43.46 -6.36 36.43
CA ARG A 5 -42.88 -6.83 35.16
C ARG A 5 -42.27 -8.21 35.42
N SER A 6 -42.97 -9.25 34.99
CA SER A 6 -42.41 -10.59 34.82
C SER A 6 -41.23 -10.53 33.86
N ARG A 7 -40.01 -10.79 34.37
CA ARG A 7 -38.85 -11.10 33.54
C ARG A 7 -39.05 -12.50 32.99
N ARG A 8 -39.43 -12.59 31.71
CA ARG A 8 -39.24 -13.83 30.94
C ARG A 8 -37.72 -14.02 30.74
N ASN A 9 -37.10 -14.83 31.59
CA ASN A 9 -35.78 -15.41 31.32
C ASN A 9 -35.94 -16.47 30.23
N GLY A 10 -36.07 -16.05 28.98
CA GLY A 10 -35.74 -16.87 27.83
C GLY A 10 -34.28 -16.61 27.50
N ALA A 11 -33.38 -17.36 28.13
CA ALA A 11 -31.96 -17.30 27.78
C ALA A 11 -31.78 -17.97 26.41
N SER A 12 -31.87 -17.19 25.34
CA SER A 12 -31.22 -17.56 24.08
C SER A 12 -29.75 -17.85 24.39
N PRO A 13 -29.12 -18.89 23.80
CA PRO A 13 -27.69 -19.12 24.01
C PRO A 13 -26.93 -17.91 23.45
N ALA A 14 -26.56 -16.99 24.33
CA ALA A 14 -25.74 -15.86 23.96
C ALA A 14 -24.34 -16.38 23.67
N LEU A 15 -23.83 -16.10 22.48
CA LEU A 15 -22.44 -16.41 22.15
C LEU A 15 -21.53 -15.79 23.22
N PRO A 16 -20.57 -16.55 23.77
CA PRO A 16 -19.58 -16.02 24.71
C PRO A 16 -18.95 -14.74 24.17
N GLU A 17 -18.88 -13.71 25.00
CA GLU A 17 -18.37 -12.39 24.58
C GLU A 17 -16.95 -12.47 24.02
N GLU A 18 -16.11 -13.34 24.57
CA GLU A 18 -14.75 -13.58 24.07
C GLU A 18 -14.75 -14.04 22.61
N LEU A 19 -15.66 -14.93 22.23
CA LEU A 19 -15.77 -15.38 20.84
C LEU A 19 -16.20 -14.23 19.93
N ILE A 20 -17.14 -13.39 20.39
CA ILE A 20 -17.56 -12.22 19.61
C ILE A 20 -16.37 -11.29 19.38
N VAL A 21 -15.61 -10.97 20.43
CA VAL A 21 -14.46 -10.06 20.35
C VAL A 21 -13.37 -10.64 19.45
N TRP A 22 -12.93 -11.88 19.72
CA TRP A 22 -11.73 -12.45 19.11
C TRP A 22 -11.96 -13.21 17.81
N GLU A 23 -13.19 -13.57 17.46
CA GLU A 23 -13.49 -14.20 16.17
C GLU A 23 -14.25 -13.29 15.22
N ILE A 24 -15.08 -12.36 15.73
CA ILE A 24 -15.91 -11.49 14.89
C ILE A 24 -15.32 -10.08 14.82
N LEU A 25 -15.25 -9.37 15.95
CA LEU A 25 -14.88 -7.95 15.97
C LEU A 25 -13.44 -7.73 15.49
N VAL A 26 -12.52 -8.64 15.80
CA VAL A 26 -11.12 -8.55 15.37
C VAL A 26 -10.94 -8.60 13.84
N ARG A 27 -11.93 -9.12 13.10
CA ARG A 27 -11.90 -9.25 11.62
C ARG A 27 -12.62 -8.10 10.92
N LEU A 28 -13.35 -7.26 11.66
CA LEU A 28 -14.07 -6.13 11.07
C LEU A 28 -13.08 -5.03 10.63
N PRO A 29 -13.37 -4.30 9.53
CA PRO A 29 -12.68 -3.06 9.22
C PRO A 29 -12.83 -2.03 10.36
N ALA A 30 -11.94 -1.04 10.42
CA ALA A 30 -11.89 -0.07 11.50
C ALA A 30 -13.20 0.71 11.67
N LYS A 31 -13.80 1.22 10.59
CA LYS A 31 -15.03 2.04 10.68
C LYS A 31 -16.19 1.28 11.38
N PRO A 32 -16.60 0.07 10.95
CA PRO A 32 -17.58 -0.73 11.68
C PRO A 32 -17.15 -1.10 13.10
N LEU A 33 -15.88 -1.44 13.33
CA LEU A 33 -15.36 -1.77 14.65
C LEU A 33 -15.48 -0.59 15.63
N LEU A 34 -15.19 0.64 15.18
CA LEU A 34 -15.35 1.85 15.97
C LEU A 34 -16.82 2.10 16.33
N ARG A 35 -17.77 1.76 15.44
CA ARG A 35 -19.21 1.78 15.77
C ARG A 35 -19.58 0.71 16.80
N CYS A 36 -18.96 -0.47 16.75
CA CYS A 36 -19.20 -1.54 17.74
C CYS A 36 -18.79 -1.11 19.16
N ARG A 37 -17.81 -0.21 19.31
CA ARG A 37 -17.44 0.37 20.62
C ARG A 37 -18.56 1.17 21.29
N ALA A 38 -19.58 1.60 20.53
CA ALA A 38 -20.74 2.29 21.09
C ALA A 38 -21.82 1.33 21.65
N VAL A 39 -21.73 0.02 21.34
CA VAL A 39 -22.75 -0.97 21.73
C VAL A 39 -22.73 -1.21 23.25
N CYS A 40 -21.55 -1.44 23.84
CA CYS A 40 -21.43 -1.61 25.29
C CYS A 40 -20.02 -1.23 25.81
N ARG A 41 -19.92 -1.00 27.12
CA ARG A 41 -18.64 -0.64 27.78
C ARG A 41 -17.59 -1.73 27.68
N SER A 42 -18.01 -3.00 27.73
CA SER A 42 -17.09 -4.14 27.67
C SER A 42 -16.41 -4.26 26.31
N TRP A 43 -17.18 -4.19 25.21
CA TRP A 43 -16.65 -4.16 23.85
C TRP A 43 -15.73 -2.96 23.62
N ARG A 44 -16.12 -1.78 24.12
CA ARG A 44 -15.25 -0.59 24.06
C ARG A 44 -13.91 -0.84 24.74
N ARG A 45 -13.91 -1.38 25.96
CA ARG A 45 -12.70 -1.67 26.73
C ARG A 45 -11.81 -2.66 25.99
N ARG A 46 -12.34 -3.85 25.68
CA ARG A 46 -11.58 -4.96 25.07
C ARG A 46 -11.00 -4.58 23.71
N THR A 47 -11.78 -3.93 22.86
CA THR A 47 -11.33 -3.54 21.52
C THR A 47 -10.35 -2.35 21.54
N SER A 48 -10.14 -1.71 22.69
CA SER A 48 -9.15 -0.66 22.91
C SER A 48 -7.85 -1.17 23.55
N GLU A 49 -7.80 -2.43 24.00
CA GLU A 49 -6.60 -3.02 24.58
C GLU A 49 -5.54 -3.30 23.52
N ALA A 50 -4.26 -3.10 23.88
CA ALA A 50 -3.13 -3.24 22.94
C ALA A 50 -3.08 -4.62 22.28
N GLY A 51 -3.36 -5.69 23.03
CA GLY A 51 -3.41 -7.05 22.50
C GLY A 51 -4.45 -7.23 21.40
N PHE A 52 -5.65 -6.65 21.59
CA PHE A 52 -6.69 -6.65 20.57
C PHE A 52 -6.28 -5.85 19.34
N LEU A 53 -5.74 -4.64 19.53
CA LEU A 53 -5.33 -3.78 18.41
C LEU A 53 -4.23 -4.42 17.55
N LEU A 54 -3.26 -5.08 18.17
CA LEU A 54 -2.21 -5.83 17.48
C LEU A 54 -2.81 -7.03 16.71
N ALA A 55 -3.71 -7.77 17.34
CA ALA A 55 -4.39 -8.92 16.74
C ALA A 55 -5.33 -8.53 15.59
N HIS A 56 -5.99 -7.38 15.70
CA HIS A 56 -6.81 -6.76 14.67
C HIS A 56 -5.95 -6.36 13.48
N HIS A 57 -4.87 -5.60 13.70
CA HIS A 57 -3.96 -5.19 12.64
C HIS A 57 -3.35 -6.38 11.89
N ARG A 58 -2.96 -7.45 12.58
CA ARG A 58 -2.44 -8.68 11.95
C ARG A 58 -3.44 -9.38 11.03
N ARG A 59 -4.74 -9.21 11.29
CA ARG A 59 -5.83 -9.81 10.50
C ARG A 59 -6.35 -8.89 9.40
N GLN A 60 -5.95 -7.62 9.37
CA GLN A 60 -6.36 -6.72 8.30
C GLN A 60 -5.72 -7.13 6.98
N PRO A 61 -6.50 -7.11 5.88
CA PRO A 61 -5.96 -7.43 4.57
C PRO A 61 -4.90 -6.42 4.15
N SER A 62 -3.92 -6.90 3.41
CA SER A 62 -2.96 -6.05 2.71
C SER A 62 -3.56 -5.71 1.34
N LEU A 63 -3.99 -4.47 1.15
CA LEU A 63 -4.67 -4.05 -0.08
C LEU A 63 -3.69 -3.29 -0.99
N PRO A 64 -3.58 -3.64 -2.29
CA PRO A 64 -2.74 -2.88 -3.20
C PRO A 64 -3.21 -1.43 -3.31
N LEU A 65 -2.25 -0.53 -3.38
CA LEU A 65 -2.48 0.89 -3.60
C LEU A 65 -2.40 1.22 -5.09
N VAL A 66 -3.36 2.01 -5.56
CA VAL A 66 -3.44 2.48 -6.94
C VAL A 66 -3.50 4.00 -6.92
N THR A 67 -2.57 4.65 -7.63
CA THR A 67 -2.68 6.07 -7.89
C THR A 67 -3.64 6.28 -9.05
N PHE A 68 -4.51 7.28 -8.91
CA PHE A 68 -5.39 7.72 -9.96
C PHE A 68 -5.03 9.14 -10.34
N HIS A 69 -4.80 9.38 -11.61
CA HIS A 69 -4.48 10.71 -12.15
C HIS A 69 -5.64 11.20 -13.00
N GLY A 70 -6.17 12.39 -12.71
CA GLY A 70 -7.20 13.04 -13.53
C GLY A 70 -6.67 13.51 -14.88
N GLN A 71 -7.58 13.75 -15.82
CA GLN A 71 -7.28 14.32 -17.13
C GLN A 71 -7.40 15.85 -17.13
N LEU A 72 -6.55 16.54 -17.90
CA LEU A 72 -6.80 17.91 -18.37
C LEU A 72 -6.73 17.98 -19.91
N PRO A 73 -7.45 18.93 -20.56
CA PRO A 73 -7.32 19.18 -21.99
C PRO A 73 -5.96 19.82 -22.26
N SER A 74 -5.13 19.18 -23.08
CA SER A 74 -3.93 19.82 -23.62
C SER A 74 -4.32 20.88 -24.62
N GLN A 75 -3.93 22.14 -24.41
CA GLN A 75 -3.20 22.96 -25.40
C GLN A 75 -2.45 24.06 -24.63
N HIS A 76 -1.12 24.03 -24.71
CA HIS A 76 -0.17 25.07 -24.28
C HIS A 76 0.42 24.92 -22.86
N SER A 77 1.71 25.23 -22.82
CA SER A 77 2.70 24.92 -21.81
C SER A 77 2.51 25.67 -20.48
N HIS A 78 3.14 25.09 -19.45
CA HIS A 78 3.36 25.57 -18.08
C HIS A 78 2.38 25.03 -17.01
N ALA A 79 2.89 24.05 -16.25
CA ALA A 79 2.40 23.50 -14.98
C ALA A 79 0.92 23.09 -14.92
N VAL A 80 0.65 21.82 -15.23
CA VAL A 80 -0.70 21.23 -15.20
C VAL A 80 -0.97 20.68 -13.80
N VAL A 81 -1.94 21.27 -13.09
CA VAL A 81 -2.53 20.73 -11.87
C VAL A 81 -3.43 19.54 -12.24
N VAL A 82 -2.98 18.33 -11.92
CA VAL A 82 -3.75 17.11 -12.08
C VAL A 82 -4.35 16.77 -10.72
N ASP A 83 -5.65 16.52 -10.65
CA ASP A 83 -6.19 15.86 -9.45
C ASP A 83 -5.58 14.47 -9.38
N ALA A 84 -4.94 14.14 -8.27
CA ALA A 84 -4.40 12.80 -8.03
C ALA A 84 -4.98 12.22 -6.75
N SER A 85 -5.05 10.91 -6.67
CA SER A 85 -5.39 10.27 -5.40
C SER A 85 -4.68 8.94 -5.29
N LEU A 86 -4.53 8.50 -4.05
CA LEU A 86 -4.03 7.18 -3.73
C LEU A 86 -5.18 6.43 -3.10
N ASP A 87 -5.62 5.36 -3.75
CA ASP A 87 -6.77 4.58 -3.32
C ASP A 87 -6.34 3.16 -3.01
N THR A 88 -7.07 2.53 -2.10
CA THR A 88 -7.00 1.07 -1.92
C THR A 88 -7.82 0.38 -2.98
N LEU A 89 -7.30 -0.74 -3.49
CA LEU A 89 -8.02 -1.61 -4.41
C LEU A 89 -8.22 -2.97 -3.74
N ASP A 90 -9.48 -3.33 -3.45
CA ASP A 90 -9.83 -4.65 -2.96
C ASP A 90 -10.48 -5.47 -4.08
N LEU A 91 -9.68 -6.34 -4.69
CA LEU A 91 -10.08 -7.20 -5.80
C LEU A 91 -11.16 -8.23 -5.42
N ARG A 92 -11.40 -8.42 -4.11
CA ARG A 92 -12.41 -9.36 -3.59
C ARG A 92 -13.78 -8.73 -3.43
N GLN A 93 -13.91 -7.42 -3.59
CA GLN A 93 -15.20 -6.74 -3.45
C GLN A 93 -16.11 -7.00 -4.64
N LEU A 94 -17.42 -6.94 -4.40
CA LEU A 94 -18.45 -7.04 -5.44
C LEU A 94 -18.34 -5.91 -6.48
N CYS A 95 -17.84 -4.74 -6.07
CA CYS A 95 -17.63 -3.57 -6.93
C CYS A 95 -16.19 -3.05 -6.80
N PRO A 96 -15.18 -3.72 -7.37
CA PRO A 96 -13.77 -3.33 -7.21
C PRO A 96 -13.44 -1.97 -7.84
N SER A 97 -14.29 -1.45 -8.73
CA SER A 97 -14.17 -0.11 -9.31
C SER A 97 -14.57 1.00 -8.33
N GLN A 98 -15.20 0.68 -7.20
CA GLN A 98 -15.55 1.68 -6.20
C GLN A 98 -14.28 2.27 -5.58
N ARG A 99 -14.10 3.58 -5.77
CA ARG A 99 -12.94 4.33 -5.29
C ARG A 99 -12.93 4.41 -3.76
N GLN A 100 -11.85 3.94 -3.14
CA GLN A 100 -11.60 4.02 -1.70
C GLN A 100 -10.33 4.83 -1.43
N PRO A 101 -10.42 6.18 -1.49
CA PRO A 101 -9.27 7.05 -1.38
C PRO A 101 -8.70 7.01 0.05
N VAL A 102 -7.39 6.79 0.12
CA VAL A 102 -6.57 6.97 1.33
C VAL A 102 -5.98 8.38 1.36
N LEU A 103 -5.64 8.93 0.20
CA LEU A 103 -5.14 10.30 0.03
C LEU A 103 -5.72 10.94 -1.24
N ARG A 104 -5.93 12.25 -1.22
CA ARG A 104 -6.32 13.05 -2.39
C ARG A 104 -5.45 14.30 -2.50
N PHE A 105 -5.09 14.63 -3.73
CA PHE A 105 -4.32 15.78 -4.13
C PHE A 105 -5.16 16.53 -5.16
N ASN A 106 -5.34 17.82 -4.96
CA ASN A 106 -6.10 18.70 -5.85
C ASN A 106 -5.20 19.72 -6.57
N ASP A 107 -3.89 19.54 -6.46
CA ASP A 107 -2.81 20.40 -6.96
C ASP A 107 -1.59 19.60 -7.44
N TYR A 108 -1.76 18.31 -7.75
CA TYR A 108 -0.63 17.44 -8.08
C TYR A 108 -0.01 17.85 -9.43
N ASN A 109 1.28 18.21 -9.40
CA ASN A 109 2.07 18.48 -10.59
C ASN A 109 3.13 17.38 -10.74
N TYR A 110 3.14 16.71 -11.90
CA TYR A 110 4.07 15.61 -12.21
C TYR A 110 5.55 16.02 -12.13
N TYR A 111 5.86 17.33 -12.20
CA TYR A 111 7.22 17.88 -12.21
C TYR A 111 7.65 18.56 -10.90
N HIS A 112 6.80 18.58 -9.87
CA HIS A 112 7.16 19.18 -8.57
C HIS A 112 7.14 18.13 -7.46
N ASP A 113 8.21 18.13 -6.67
CA ASP A 113 8.32 17.36 -5.44
C ASP A 113 7.18 17.76 -4.50
N PHE A 114 6.40 16.78 -4.05
CA PHE A 114 5.46 16.99 -2.95
C PHE A 114 6.09 16.54 -1.64
N SER A 115 5.60 17.12 -0.53
CA SER A 115 5.92 16.70 0.82
C SER A 115 4.69 16.04 1.43
N VAL A 116 4.73 14.71 1.62
CA VAL A 116 3.71 13.98 2.39
C VAL A 116 4.18 13.84 3.83
N HIS A 117 3.30 14.22 4.74
CA HIS A 117 3.60 14.42 6.16
C HIS A 117 2.84 13.47 7.10
N ALA A 118 1.87 12.69 6.58
CA ALA A 118 1.38 11.39 7.09
C ALA A 118 0.01 11.07 6.46
N SER A 119 -0.32 9.78 6.32
CA SER A 119 -1.69 9.30 6.13
C SER A 119 -1.98 8.18 7.12
N CYS A 120 -2.72 8.51 8.17
CA CYS A 120 -3.50 7.65 9.09
C CYS A 120 -4.10 8.57 10.18
N ASP A 121 -5.28 9.18 9.99
CA ASP A 121 -6.07 10.00 10.95
C ASP A 121 -5.33 11.04 11.84
N GLN A 122 -4.03 11.22 11.63
CA GLN A 122 -3.05 11.89 12.47
C GLN A 122 -2.01 12.48 11.53
N TRP A 123 -1.59 13.71 11.82
CA TRP A 123 -0.74 14.52 10.98
C TRP A 123 0.38 15.12 11.81
N THR A 124 1.60 15.14 11.28
CA THR A 124 2.68 15.96 11.82
C THR A 124 3.49 16.59 10.69
N ALA A 125 3.91 17.83 10.83
CA ALA A 125 4.75 18.47 9.84
C ALA A 125 6.20 17.95 9.97
N LEU A 126 6.78 17.51 8.86
CA LEU A 126 8.22 17.22 8.74
C LEU A 126 8.92 18.47 8.19
N PRO A 127 10.21 18.67 8.47
CA PRO A 127 11.00 19.70 7.80
C PRO A 127 10.97 19.50 6.27
N ARG A 128 11.15 20.61 5.53
CA ARG A 128 11.16 20.58 4.07
C ARG A 128 12.40 19.83 3.58
N LEU A 129 12.21 18.61 3.09
CA LEU A 129 13.26 17.78 2.50
C LEU A 129 13.46 18.19 1.04
N THR A 130 14.28 19.21 0.78
CA THR A 130 14.50 19.71 -0.58
C THR A 130 15.42 18.79 -1.38
N GLY A 131 15.01 18.37 -2.58
CA GLY A 131 15.86 17.63 -3.53
C GLY A 131 15.93 16.11 -3.31
N ALA A 132 15.05 15.56 -2.48
CA ALA A 132 14.85 14.12 -2.31
C ALA A 132 13.70 13.64 -3.21
N ASP A 133 13.87 12.48 -3.85
CA ASP A 133 12.80 11.83 -4.63
C ASP A 133 11.76 11.15 -3.73
N GLY A 134 12.15 10.86 -2.47
CA GLY A 134 11.24 10.31 -1.48
C GLY A 134 11.85 10.27 -0.09
N ALA A 135 10.98 10.06 0.90
CA ALA A 135 11.35 9.92 2.30
C ALA A 135 10.45 8.91 3.01
N MET A 136 10.97 8.31 4.08
CA MET A 136 10.25 7.36 4.91
C MET A 136 10.57 7.60 6.39
N LEU A 137 9.57 7.43 7.23
CA LEU A 137 9.72 7.35 8.68
C LEU A 137 9.88 5.89 9.10
N TYR A 138 10.80 5.60 10.02
CA TYR A 138 10.91 4.29 10.64
C TYR A 138 11.13 4.40 12.16
N PRO A 139 10.58 3.46 12.95
CA PRO A 139 10.87 3.39 14.37
C PRO A 139 12.27 2.81 14.57
N HIS A 140 13.13 3.53 15.29
CA HIS A 140 14.44 3.05 15.70
C HIS A 140 14.30 2.35 17.06
N THR A 141 14.31 1.03 17.04
CA THR A 141 13.95 0.17 18.18
C THR A 141 14.82 0.41 19.40
N THR A 142 16.13 0.67 19.22
CA THR A 142 17.09 0.85 20.32
C THR A 142 16.89 2.19 21.05
N SER A 143 16.53 3.26 20.33
CA SER A 143 16.32 4.58 20.97
C SER A 143 14.85 4.84 21.33
N GLY A 144 13.91 4.07 20.77
CA GLY A 144 12.48 4.33 20.89
C GLY A 144 12.01 5.55 20.10
N GLU A 145 12.89 6.18 19.30
CA GLU A 145 12.57 7.37 18.52
C GLU A 145 12.21 7.01 17.08
N TYR A 146 11.50 7.92 16.41
CA TYR A 146 11.27 7.82 14.97
C TYR A 146 12.37 8.58 14.23
N ARG A 147 12.88 7.98 13.17
CA ARG A 147 13.89 8.58 12.29
C ARG A 147 13.34 8.74 10.89
N VAL A 148 13.89 9.72 10.17
CA VAL A 148 13.58 9.99 8.76
C VAL A 148 14.76 9.51 7.93
N ILE A 149 14.49 8.70 6.91
CA ILE A 149 15.44 8.41 5.84
C ILE A 149 14.89 8.97 4.54
N TYR A 150 15.74 9.62 3.75
CA TYR A 150 15.38 10.16 2.43
C TYR A 150 16.38 9.67 1.39
N TRP A 151 15.96 9.65 0.13
CA TRP A 151 16.80 9.19 -0.97
C TRP A 151 16.61 10.04 -2.23
N LYS A 152 17.56 9.89 -3.15
CA LYS A 152 17.58 10.49 -4.49
C LYS A 152 18.10 9.45 -5.48
N GLY A 153 17.64 9.51 -6.73
CA GLY A 153 17.96 8.56 -7.80
C GLY A 153 17.01 7.37 -7.90
N SER A 154 15.92 7.33 -7.12
CA SER A 154 14.89 6.28 -7.24
C SER A 154 13.50 6.86 -7.02
N ARG A 155 12.64 6.68 -8.04
CA ARG A 155 11.21 7.01 -7.95
C ARG A 155 10.39 5.95 -7.19
N ARG A 156 10.99 4.82 -6.84
CA ARG A 156 10.35 3.73 -6.07
C ARG A 156 10.80 3.84 -4.60
N PRO A 157 9.90 3.85 -3.62
CA PRO A 157 10.27 3.87 -2.22
C PRO A 157 10.80 2.51 -1.77
N GLY A 158 11.50 2.53 -0.64
CA GLY A 158 12.12 1.34 -0.08
C GLY A 158 11.10 0.34 0.45
N VAL A 159 11.44 -0.94 0.38
CA VAL A 159 10.62 -2.03 0.87
C VAL A 159 11.17 -2.51 2.22
N LEU A 160 10.34 -2.46 3.27
CA LEU A 160 10.71 -2.90 4.60
C LEU A 160 10.50 -4.42 4.75
N LEU A 161 11.56 -5.13 5.12
CA LEU A 161 11.54 -6.55 5.43
C LEU A 161 12.52 -6.84 6.56
N ARG A 162 12.08 -7.57 7.61
CA ARG A 162 12.94 -7.99 8.74
C ARG A 162 13.69 -6.83 9.44
N GLY A 163 13.08 -5.65 9.52
CA GLY A 163 13.73 -4.47 10.10
C GLY A 163 14.80 -3.83 9.20
N CYS A 164 14.92 -4.27 7.94
CA CYS A 164 15.80 -3.69 6.96
C CYS A 164 14.99 -3.07 5.82
N LEU A 165 15.40 -1.90 5.35
CA LEU A 165 14.87 -1.27 4.16
C LEU A 165 15.69 -1.67 2.94
N HIS A 166 14.99 -1.92 1.83
CA HIS A 166 15.60 -2.39 0.60
C HIS A 166 15.23 -1.47 -0.56
N TRP A 167 16.21 -1.06 -1.35
CA TRP A 167 15.99 -0.31 -2.59
C TRP A 167 16.72 -0.97 -3.73
N LEU A 168 16.09 -0.96 -4.90
CA LEU A 168 16.74 -1.32 -6.14
C LEU A 168 17.11 -0.04 -6.89
N PHE A 169 18.40 0.29 -6.91
CA PHE A 169 18.92 1.42 -7.67
C PHE A 169 19.44 0.95 -9.02
N HIS A 170 19.14 1.75 -10.05
CA HIS A 170 19.75 1.61 -11.37
C HIS A 170 20.87 2.63 -11.50
N VAL A 171 22.11 2.16 -11.46
CA VAL A 171 23.31 2.97 -11.64
C VAL A 171 24.03 2.39 -12.84
N SER A 172 23.61 2.81 -14.05
CA SER A 172 24.13 2.27 -15.32
C SER A 172 25.67 2.17 -15.29
N PRO A 173 26.25 0.98 -15.59
CA PRO A 173 25.63 -0.22 -16.16
C PRO A 173 25.06 -1.22 -15.13
N GLU A 174 25.21 -0.96 -13.83
CA GLU A 174 24.93 -1.90 -12.76
C GLU A 174 23.57 -1.67 -12.08
N LYS A 175 23.08 -2.73 -11.44
CA LYS A 175 21.90 -2.69 -10.57
C LYS A 175 22.35 -3.05 -9.18
N VAL A 176 22.12 -2.13 -8.24
CA VAL A 176 22.53 -2.32 -6.86
C VAL A 176 21.28 -2.44 -6.00
N LEU A 177 21.15 -3.57 -5.31
CA LEU A 177 20.19 -3.71 -4.24
C LEU A 177 20.87 -3.22 -2.95
N VAL A 178 20.39 -2.08 -2.45
CA VAL A 178 20.90 -1.45 -1.23
C VAL A 178 20.00 -1.85 -0.07
N VAL A 179 20.62 -2.26 1.03
CA VAL A 179 19.95 -2.62 2.28
C VAL A 179 20.39 -1.64 3.36
N PHE A 180 19.42 -1.08 4.08
CA PHE A 180 19.66 -0.26 5.27
C PHE A 180 19.09 -0.98 6.48
N ASP A 181 19.94 -1.33 7.43
CA ASP A 181 19.53 -1.90 8.71
C ASP A 181 18.99 -0.78 9.61
N THR A 182 17.73 -0.85 10.03
CA THR A 182 17.11 0.21 10.85
C THR A 182 17.53 0.19 12.32
N VAL A 183 18.20 -0.88 12.76
CA VAL A 183 18.70 -1.03 14.14
C VAL A 183 20.17 -0.63 14.22
N ALA A 184 20.99 -1.15 13.31
CA ALA A 184 22.42 -0.83 13.24
C ALA A 184 22.70 0.50 12.51
N GLU A 185 21.71 1.03 11.79
CA GLU A 185 21.81 2.25 10.96
C GLU A 185 22.95 2.20 9.94
N SER A 186 23.19 1.01 9.41
CA SER A 186 24.27 0.75 8.46
C SER A 186 23.72 0.35 7.11
N PHE A 187 24.41 0.77 6.05
CA PHE A 187 24.13 0.33 4.69
C PHE A 187 24.98 -0.88 4.33
N ARG A 188 24.41 -1.79 3.56
CA ARG A 188 25.14 -2.86 2.87
C ARG A 188 24.55 -3.09 1.48
N SER A 189 25.37 -3.64 0.58
CA SER A 189 24.86 -4.16 -0.68
C SER A 189 24.32 -5.58 -0.49
N MET A 190 23.39 -5.95 -1.37
CA MET A 190 22.92 -7.32 -1.55
C MET A 190 22.99 -7.65 -3.04
N PRO A 191 23.30 -8.91 -3.40
CA PRO A 191 23.19 -9.35 -4.79
C PRO A 191 21.79 -9.09 -5.35
N CYS A 192 21.72 -8.55 -6.56
CA CYS A 192 20.48 -8.43 -7.34
C CYS A 192 20.26 -9.75 -8.11
N PRO A 193 19.00 -10.18 -8.37
CA PRO A 193 18.77 -11.24 -9.33
C PRO A 193 19.37 -10.81 -10.68
N ILE A 194 20.38 -11.55 -11.15
CA ILE A 194 21.18 -11.18 -12.31
C ILE A 194 20.32 -11.32 -13.57
N ALA A 195 20.07 -10.19 -14.25
CA ALA A 195 19.69 -10.20 -15.66
C ALA A 195 20.17 -8.89 -16.31
N ALA A 196 20.99 -9.00 -17.35
CA ALA A 196 21.62 -7.87 -18.05
C ALA A 196 20.62 -6.97 -18.80
N ASP A 197 19.37 -7.40 -18.93
CA ASP A 197 18.33 -6.85 -19.80
C ASP A 197 17.28 -5.96 -19.09
N TRP A 198 17.27 -5.84 -17.76
CA TRP A 198 16.31 -4.95 -17.08
C TRP A 198 16.65 -3.46 -17.15
N THR A 199 16.74 -2.91 -18.36
CA THR A 199 16.94 -1.47 -18.59
C THR A 199 15.60 -0.74 -18.62
N ASN A 200 14.58 -1.33 -19.24
CA ASN A 200 13.19 -0.88 -19.20
C ASN A 200 12.20 -2.05 -19.41
N PRO A 201 11.06 -2.08 -18.70
CA PRO A 201 10.70 -1.18 -17.60
C PRO A 201 11.54 -1.48 -16.35
N ILE A 202 11.63 -0.52 -15.44
CA ILE A 202 12.37 -0.68 -14.18
C ILE A 202 11.73 -1.82 -13.37
N PRO A 203 12.51 -2.83 -12.93
CA PRO A 203 12.01 -3.89 -12.06
C PRO A 203 11.42 -3.32 -10.79
N GLN A 204 10.41 -4.02 -10.28
CA GLN A 204 9.77 -3.66 -9.03
C GLN A 204 10.26 -4.58 -7.93
N LEU A 205 10.72 -3.98 -6.83
CA LEU A 205 10.99 -4.67 -5.58
C LEU A 205 9.69 -4.72 -4.75
N LEU A 206 9.41 -5.88 -4.15
CA LEU A 206 8.22 -6.09 -3.32
C LEU A 206 8.48 -7.19 -2.28
N VAL A 207 7.52 -7.38 -1.36
CA VAL A 207 7.51 -8.52 -0.43
C VAL A 207 6.34 -9.43 -0.77
N VAL A 208 6.65 -10.69 -1.04
CA VAL A 208 5.68 -11.76 -1.32
C VAL A 208 5.94 -12.87 -0.31
N ASP A 209 4.91 -13.33 0.41
CA ASP A 209 5.01 -14.39 1.42
C ASP A 209 6.15 -14.18 2.44
N ALA A 210 6.23 -12.97 3.00
CA ALA A 210 7.27 -12.55 3.94
C ALA A 210 8.72 -12.71 3.40
N THR A 211 8.87 -12.76 2.08
CA THR A 211 10.14 -12.91 1.38
C THR A 211 10.33 -11.77 0.38
N LEU A 212 11.58 -11.33 0.20
CA LEU A 212 11.88 -10.29 -0.78
C LEU A 212 11.72 -10.86 -2.19
N ALA A 213 11.08 -10.10 -3.07
CA ALA A 213 10.83 -10.50 -4.44
C ALA A 213 11.09 -9.35 -5.40
N VAL A 214 11.50 -9.68 -6.61
CA VAL A 214 11.61 -8.73 -7.72
C VAL A 214 10.70 -9.21 -8.84
N SER A 215 9.83 -8.34 -9.33
CA SER A 215 9.04 -8.58 -10.54
C SER A 215 9.51 -7.70 -11.68
N TRP A 216 9.62 -8.27 -12.87
CA TRP A 216 9.99 -7.54 -14.07
C TRP A 216 9.22 -8.07 -15.29
N MET A 217 8.87 -7.16 -16.20
CA MET A 217 8.15 -7.48 -17.42
C MET A 217 9.13 -7.61 -18.58
N ASP A 218 9.22 -8.79 -19.16
CA ASP A 218 9.87 -9.01 -20.44
C ASP A 218 8.90 -8.59 -21.55
N GLU A 219 9.14 -7.43 -22.11
CA GLU A 219 8.26 -6.85 -23.11
C GLU A 219 8.33 -7.57 -24.46
N SER A 220 9.46 -8.22 -24.76
CA SER A 220 9.63 -8.99 -26.01
C SER A 220 8.81 -10.28 -26.01
N GLN A 221 8.68 -10.89 -24.83
CA GLN A 221 7.93 -12.13 -24.63
C GLN A 221 6.54 -11.89 -24.05
N THR A 222 6.18 -10.63 -23.77
CA THR A 222 4.96 -10.25 -23.04
C THR A 222 4.78 -11.09 -21.76
N MET A 223 5.88 -11.24 -21.01
CA MET A 223 6.00 -12.20 -19.92
C MET A 223 6.42 -11.49 -18.64
N MET A 224 5.58 -11.58 -17.61
CA MET A 224 5.97 -11.20 -16.27
C MET A 224 6.84 -12.30 -15.65
N LYS A 225 7.99 -11.91 -15.10
CA LYS A 225 8.89 -12.80 -14.37
C LYS A 225 8.95 -12.35 -12.91
N LEU A 226 8.89 -13.30 -11.98
CA LEU A 226 8.98 -13.06 -10.54
C LEU A 226 10.13 -13.87 -9.94
N TRP A 227 11.13 -13.17 -9.42
CA TRP A 227 12.23 -13.74 -8.66
C TRP A 227 11.96 -13.58 -7.16
N VAL A 228 12.33 -14.58 -6.39
CA VAL A 228 12.21 -14.57 -4.93
C VAL A 228 13.57 -14.86 -4.32
N LEU A 229 13.90 -14.11 -3.27
CA LEU A 229 15.13 -14.26 -2.50
C LEU A 229 15.01 -15.51 -1.65
N GLN A 230 15.66 -16.59 -2.05
CA GLN A 230 15.59 -17.88 -1.37
C GLN A 230 16.36 -17.84 -0.05
N ASP A 231 17.53 -17.22 -0.06
CA ASP A 231 18.40 -17.08 1.09
C ASP A 231 18.80 -15.62 1.26
N TYR A 232 18.40 -15.04 2.39
CA TYR A 232 18.55 -13.62 2.66
C TYR A 232 20.00 -13.21 3.00
N GLU A 233 20.75 -14.10 3.64
CA GLU A 233 22.11 -13.81 4.10
C GLU A 233 23.10 -13.88 2.93
N THR A 234 22.94 -14.90 2.08
CA THR A 234 23.80 -15.13 0.91
C THR A 234 23.36 -14.34 -0.32
N GLY A 235 22.12 -13.83 -0.35
CA GLY A 235 21.61 -13.08 -1.50
C GLY A 235 21.23 -13.96 -2.70
N VAL A 236 20.89 -15.23 -2.47
CA VAL A 236 20.58 -16.17 -3.57
C VAL A 236 19.14 -15.99 -4.04
N TRP A 237 18.99 -15.63 -5.31
CA TRP A 237 17.71 -15.42 -5.96
C TRP A 237 17.32 -16.60 -6.85
N THR A 238 16.04 -16.94 -6.86
CA THR A 238 15.48 -17.96 -7.74
C THR A 238 14.33 -17.40 -8.55
N LEU A 239 14.24 -17.76 -9.82
CA LEU A 239 13.07 -17.45 -10.63
C LEU A 239 11.93 -18.36 -10.19
N LYS A 240 10.93 -17.80 -9.49
CA LYS A 240 9.80 -18.56 -8.95
C LYS A 240 8.69 -18.72 -9.98
N ARG A 241 8.42 -17.68 -10.79
CA ARG A 241 7.25 -17.67 -11.69
C ARG A 241 7.49 -16.95 -13.00
N ARG A 242 6.72 -17.39 -14.01
CA ARG A 242 6.57 -16.80 -15.34
C ARG A 242 5.08 -16.73 -15.65
N VAL A 243 4.57 -15.55 -15.96
CA VAL A 243 3.15 -15.32 -16.27
C VAL A 243 3.07 -14.63 -17.63
N ILE A 244 2.51 -15.33 -18.61
CA ILE A 244 2.26 -14.75 -19.94
C ILE A 244 1.07 -13.80 -19.81
N LEU A 245 1.18 -12.62 -20.41
CA LEU A 245 0.07 -11.68 -20.40
C LEU A 245 -1.06 -12.13 -21.34
N PRO A 246 -2.33 -11.89 -20.99
CA PRO A 246 -3.47 -12.11 -21.88
C PRO A 246 -3.53 -10.99 -22.94
N VAL A 247 -2.52 -10.97 -23.81
CA VAL A 247 -2.28 -9.88 -24.77
C VAL A 247 -3.48 -9.72 -25.69
N VAL A 248 -4.06 -10.82 -26.18
CA VAL A 248 -5.17 -10.78 -27.16
C VAL A 248 -6.41 -10.12 -26.55
N GLU A 249 -6.80 -10.55 -25.36
CA GLU A 249 -7.97 -10.05 -24.64
C GLU A 249 -7.79 -8.57 -24.31
N VAL A 250 -6.61 -8.17 -23.86
CA VAL A 250 -6.38 -6.76 -23.48
C VAL A 250 -6.22 -5.87 -24.71
N TRP A 251 -5.57 -6.34 -25.79
CA TRP A 251 -5.44 -5.59 -27.04
C TRP A 251 -6.78 -5.26 -27.69
N SER A 252 -7.78 -6.12 -27.50
CA SER A 252 -9.15 -5.86 -27.95
C SER A 252 -9.78 -4.61 -27.29
N VAL A 253 -9.26 -4.20 -26.12
CA VAL A 253 -9.76 -3.07 -25.33
C VAL A 253 -8.85 -1.85 -25.45
N VAL A 254 -7.54 -2.06 -25.38
CA VAL A 254 -6.53 -1.00 -25.39
C VAL A 254 -5.46 -1.38 -26.40
N ARG A 255 -5.33 -0.63 -27.49
CA ARG A 255 -4.29 -0.82 -28.51
C ARG A 255 -2.95 -0.19 -28.07
N CYS A 256 -2.55 -0.43 -26.83
CA CYS A 256 -1.35 0.16 -26.23
C CYS A 256 -0.57 -0.89 -25.43
N ARG A 257 0.71 -0.58 -25.19
CA ARG A 257 1.59 -1.41 -24.35
C ARG A 257 1.05 -1.49 -22.92
N LEU A 258 1.25 -2.62 -22.24
CA LEU A 258 0.87 -2.78 -20.84
C LEU A 258 2.09 -2.93 -19.95
N TYR A 259 1.97 -2.37 -18.76
CA TYR A 259 2.87 -2.63 -17.64
C TYR A 259 2.15 -3.54 -16.65
N GLY A 260 2.83 -4.59 -16.21
CA GLY A 260 2.33 -5.51 -15.19
C GLY A 260 2.91 -5.20 -13.81
N MET A 261 2.19 -5.61 -12.77
CA MET A 261 2.65 -5.56 -11.38
C MET A 261 2.04 -6.72 -10.60
N VAL A 262 2.85 -7.47 -9.86
CA VAL A 262 2.34 -8.50 -8.95
C VAL A 262 1.70 -7.84 -7.73
N VAL A 263 0.44 -8.18 -7.42
CA VAL A 263 -0.36 -7.53 -6.37
C VAL A 263 -0.90 -8.45 -5.28
N SER A 264 -0.86 -9.76 -5.49
CA SER A 264 -1.32 -10.79 -4.53
C SER A 264 -0.19 -11.69 -4.08
N GLN A 265 -0.33 -12.26 -2.87
CA GLN A 265 0.49 -13.38 -2.40
C GLN A 265 0.40 -14.58 -3.35
N ASP A 266 -0.80 -14.81 -3.89
CA ASP A 266 -1.07 -15.89 -4.83
C ASP A 266 -0.39 -15.65 -6.18
N GLY A 267 0.15 -14.46 -6.44
CA GLY A 267 0.90 -14.11 -7.64
C GLY A 267 0.09 -13.40 -8.72
N ASP A 268 -1.14 -13.00 -8.43
CA ASP A 268 -2.00 -12.23 -9.34
C ASP A 268 -1.32 -10.94 -9.79
N VAL A 269 -1.65 -10.53 -11.01
CA VAL A 269 -0.99 -9.43 -11.70
C VAL A 269 -2.02 -8.38 -12.11
N LEU A 270 -1.72 -7.11 -11.82
CA LEU A 270 -2.42 -5.97 -12.41
C LEU A 270 -1.70 -5.49 -13.66
N HIS A 271 -2.45 -5.25 -14.73
CA HIS A 271 -1.95 -4.69 -15.97
C HIS A 271 -2.58 -3.33 -16.23
N HIS A 272 -1.78 -2.36 -16.62
CA HIS A 272 -2.24 -1.00 -16.89
C HIS A 272 -1.42 -0.35 -17.99
N HIS A 273 -1.96 0.73 -18.56
CA HIS A 273 -1.20 1.66 -19.38
C HIS A 273 -1.30 3.06 -18.75
N PRO A 274 -0.23 3.86 -18.67
CA PRO A 274 -0.22 5.15 -17.99
C PRO A 274 -1.26 6.16 -18.49
N GLU A 275 -1.74 5.98 -19.72
CA GLU A 275 -2.74 6.82 -20.39
C GLU A 275 -4.06 6.07 -20.65
N SER A 276 -4.21 4.86 -20.14
CA SER A 276 -5.48 4.13 -20.22
C SER A 276 -6.29 4.33 -18.96
N VAL A 277 -7.61 4.45 -19.11
CA VAL A 277 -8.56 4.46 -17.99
C VAL A 277 -8.90 3.06 -17.48
N HIS A 278 -8.30 2.03 -18.10
CA HIS A 278 -8.53 0.63 -17.76
C HIS A 278 -7.40 0.07 -16.90
N LEU A 279 -7.79 -0.82 -15.99
CA LEU A 279 -6.90 -1.68 -15.21
C LEU A 279 -7.40 -3.11 -15.37
N PHE A 280 -6.49 -4.02 -15.68
CA PHE A 280 -6.80 -5.44 -15.88
C PHE A 280 -6.20 -6.22 -14.73
N HIS A 281 -6.92 -7.23 -14.24
CA HIS A 281 -6.46 -8.16 -13.22
C HIS A 281 -6.44 -9.55 -13.81
N SER A 282 -5.25 -10.16 -13.80
CA SER A 282 -5.07 -11.55 -14.19
C SER A 282 -4.63 -12.36 -12.97
N ASP A 283 -5.01 -13.64 -12.97
CA ASP A 283 -4.55 -14.57 -11.96
C ASP A 283 -3.06 -14.91 -12.14
N ASN A 284 -2.55 -15.77 -11.28
CA ASN A 284 -1.15 -16.22 -11.33
C ASN A 284 -0.81 -17.13 -12.52
N LYS A 285 -1.78 -17.53 -13.35
CA LYS A 285 -1.58 -18.29 -14.59
C LYS A 285 -1.57 -17.39 -15.82
N GLY A 286 -2.01 -16.14 -15.67
CA GLY A 286 -2.10 -15.17 -16.77
C GLY A 286 -3.49 -15.07 -17.36
N GLU A 287 -4.48 -15.73 -16.76
CA GLU A 287 -5.87 -15.67 -17.21
C GLU A 287 -6.51 -14.37 -16.72
N LEU A 288 -7.18 -13.65 -17.62
CA LEU A 288 -7.85 -12.39 -17.28
C LEU A 288 -9.07 -12.66 -16.39
N VAL A 289 -8.99 -12.25 -15.12
CA VAL A 289 -10.06 -12.42 -14.13
C VAL A 289 -11.04 -11.26 -14.18
N GLN A 290 -10.54 -10.03 -14.24
CA GLN A 290 -11.36 -8.82 -14.17
C GLN A 290 -10.84 -7.69 -15.05
N LYS A 291 -11.78 -6.89 -15.57
CA LYS A 291 -11.52 -5.62 -16.25
C LYS A 291 -12.18 -4.50 -15.47
N LEU A 292 -11.38 -3.56 -15.01
CA LEU A 292 -11.80 -2.37 -14.30
C LEU A 292 -11.64 -1.15 -15.21
N CYS A 293 -12.59 -0.22 -15.12
CA CYS A 293 -12.61 0.98 -15.95
C CYS A 293 -13.15 2.15 -15.13
N TRP A 294 -12.55 3.33 -15.32
CA TRP A 294 -12.99 4.56 -14.70
C TRP A 294 -13.17 5.67 -15.73
N SER A 295 -13.94 6.70 -15.38
CA SER A 295 -14.14 7.85 -16.27
C SER A 295 -13.10 8.93 -15.98
N ARG A 296 -12.36 9.35 -17.01
CA ARG A 296 -11.43 10.51 -16.98
C ARG A 296 -10.32 10.45 -15.92
N VAL A 297 -9.99 9.25 -15.45
CA VAL A 297 -8.88 9.01 -14.52
C VAL A 297 -8.07 7.81 -14.96
N PHE A 298 -6.75 7.92 -14.81
CA PHE A 298 -5.78 6.92 -15.24
C PHE A 298 -5.23 6.16 -14.02
N PRO A 299 -5.63 4.90 -13.81
CA PRO A 299 -5.12 4.06 -12.72
C PRO A 299 -3.67 3.64 -12.98
N ARG A 300 -2.84 3.72 -11.94
CA ARG A 300 -1.47 3.20 -11.94
C ARG A 300 -1.21 2.48 -10.61
N PRO A 301 -0.99 1.15 -10.62
CA PRO A 301 -0.55 0.43 -9.44
C PRO A 301 0.73 1.05 -8.86
N ALA A 302 0.69 1.42 -7.58
CA ALA A 302 1.79 2.12 -6.92
C ALA A 302 2.96 1.18 -6.60
N GLY A 303 2.66 -0.10 -6.40
CA GLY A 303 3.61 -1.09 -5.91
C GLY A 303 3.74 -1.13 -4.39
N HIS A 304 2.74 -0.59 -3.72
CA HIS A 304 2.64 -0.56 -2.27
C HIS A 304 1.32 -1.15 -1.84
N TRP A 305 1.28 -1.58 -0.58
CA TRP A 305 0.10 -2.10 0.04
C TRP A 305 -0.25 -1.28 1.26
N PHE A 306 -1.53 -1.05 1.43
CA PHE A 306 -2.09 -0.45 2.62
C PHE A 306 -2.66 -1.56 3.49
N ARG A 307 -2.33 -1.49 4.78
CA ARG A 307 -2.94 -2.32 5.80
C ARG A 307 -3.48 -1.40 6.87
N GLU A 308 -4.79 -1.47 7.08
CA GLU A 308 -5.45 -0.64 8.08
C GLU A 308 -4.92 -0.96 9.49
N SER A 309 -4.74 0.07 10.32
CA SER A 309 -4.25 -0.06 11.68
C SER A 309 -4.99 0.90 12.61
N LEU A 310 -5.43 0.39 13.75
CA LEU A 310 -5.96 1.18 14.86
C LEU A 310 -4.90 1.48 15.94
N LEU A 311 -3.66 1.03 15.73
CA LEU A 311 -2.54 1.32 16.64
C LEU A 311 -2.20 2.80 16.57
N ARG A 312 -2.13 3.44 17.72
CA ARG A 312 -1.63 4.81 17.82
C ARG A 312 -0.11 4.79 17.91
N HIS A 313 0.55 5.69 17.20
CA HIS A 313 1.99 5.89 17.30
C HIS A 313 2.26 7.16 18.09
N ASP A 314 3.07 7.05 19.15
CA ASP A 314 3.36 8.16 20.09
C ASP A 314 3.93 9.40 19.40
N PHE A 315 4.62 9.20 18.27
CA PHE A 315 5.13 10.24 17.39
C PHE A 315 4.07 11.29 17.01
N PHE A 316 2.83 10.88 16.75
CA PHE A 316 1.74 11.77 16.37
C PHE A 316 0.97 12.35 17.57
N GLY A 317 1.24 11.89 18.79
CA GLY A 317 0.62 12.38 20.02
C GLY A 317 1.31 13.61 20.61
N ARG A 318 2.57 13.89 20.25
CA ARG A 318 3.33 15.04 20.77
C ARG A 318 3.04 16.31 19.97
N GLN A 319 1.95 17.01 20.31
CA GLN A 319 1.76 18.39 19.87
C GLN A 319 2.68 19.31 20.68
N TYR A 320 3.91 19.55 20.20
CA TYR A 320 4.75 20.62 20.73
C TYR A 320 4.17 21.97 20.30
N GLY A 321 3.39 22.59 21.20
CA GLY A 321 3.28 24.04 21.40
C GLY A 321 2.97 24.98 20.22
N THR A 322 2.53 24.48 19.06
CA THR A 322 2.30 25.30 17.88
C THR A 322 0.81 25.36 17.55
N ARG A 323 0.34 26.60 17.30
CA ARG A 323 -1.02 26.98 16.83
C ARG A 323 -1.70 25.83 16.09
N ALA A 324 -2.93 25.49 16.50
CA ALA A 324 -3.80 24.55 15.81
C ALA A 324 -3.75 24.78 14.29
N MET A 325 -2.91 24.01 13.60
CA MET A 325 -2.84 24.05 12.14
C MET A 325 -4.19 23.54 11.66
N ARG A 326 -4.94 24.40 10.96
CA ARG A 326 -6.18 24.00 10.31
C ARG A 326 -5.90 22.76 9.49
N GLN A 327 -6.70 21.73 9.70
CA GLN A 327 -6.65 20.50 8.91
C GLN A 327 -6.56 20.88 7.43
N PRO A 328 -5.50 20.48 6.73
CA PRO A 328 -5.34 20.85 5.35
C PRO A 328 -6.54 20.41 4.53
N ARG A 329 -6.87 21.17 3.47
CA ARG A 329 -8.08 20.94 2.66
C ARG A 329 -8.18 19.50 2.11
N PHE A 330 -7.05 18.80 1.98
CA PHE A 330 -6.96 17.42 1.50
C PHE A 330 -7.58 16.35 2.41
N PHE A 331 -7.86 16.63 3.69
CA PHE A 331 -8.57 15.69 4.58
C PHE A 331 -10.06 16.02 4.80
N ARG A 332 -10.65 16.99 4.07
CA ARG A 332 -12.09 17.27 4.23
C ARG A 332 -12.92 16.12 3.65
N GLY A 333 -13.63 15.40 4.52
CA GLY A 333 -14.65 14.42 4.13
C GLY A 333 -14.32 12.94 4.39
N LEU A 334 -13.33 12.62 5.25
CA LEU A 334 -13.09 11.26 5.73
C LEU A 334 -14.01 10.84 6.89
#